data_AF-A0A317MCR0-F1
#
_entry.id   AF-A0A317MCR0-F1
#
_cell.length_a   1.000
_cell.length_b   1.000
_cell.length_c   1.000
_cell.angle_alpha   90.00
_cell.angle_beta   90.00
_cell.angle_gamma   90.00
#
_symmetry.space_group_name_H-M   'P 1'
#
loop_
_entity.id
_entity.type
_entity.pdbx_description
1 polymer ?
#
loop_
_entity_poly.entity_id
_entity_poly.type
_entity_poly.pdbx_seq_one_letter_code
_entity_poly.pdbx_strand_id
1 'polypeptide(L)'
;MNERSMENALQETNLLNARLREKLEKTGSLKGRLKAEFTSTLLLSLSCIRTRDNKSMLLWDFDYPLLKAIRDYMEVCAPDTTVLEVDIDLTTDTFQYSYLNKAQQQQLKQIAAKQAEKEEHQRELDRRAQLAADTTPIGPELATKVAAALHHGSIGHSHRDYCGMGLEYRDGLYCYGSLWDGSMDKPTRSFADKQAFINWLSKQSNASLANLDADRSIYWGNQVITRDRLQQFLTFGGA
;
A
#
# COMPACT_ATOMS: atom_id res chain seq x y z
N MET A 1 5.85 29.23 39.27
CA MET A 1 5.24 29.84 38.07
C MET A 1 4.53 31.09 38.56
N ASN A 2 4.93 32.29 38.12
CA ASN A 2 4.38 33.54 38.65
C ASN A 2 3.03 33.87 37.97
N GLU A 3 2.15 34.63 38.64
CA GLU A 3 0.80 34.99 38.13
C GLU A 3 0.83 35.54 36.69
N ARG A 4 1.84 36.37 36.39
CA ARG A 4 2.07 36.95 35.06
C ARG A 4 2.35 35.92 33.96
N SER A 5 2.96 34.78 34.31
CA SER A 5 3.23 33.68 33.36
C SER A 5 1.96 32.86 33.09
N MET A 6 1.07 32.74 34.07
CA MET A 6 -0.21 32.05 33.89
C MET A 6 -1.20 32.88 33.06
N GLU A 7 -1.20 34.20 33.26
CA GLU A 7 -2.02 35.14 32.49
C GLU A 7 -1.63 35.13 30.99
N ASN A 8 -0.33 35.15 30.69
CA ASN A 8 0.17 35.05 29.32
C ASN A 8 -0.19 33.71 28.66
N ALA A 9 -0.05 32.59 29.37
CA ALA A 9 -0.40 31.27 28.82
C ALA A 9 -1.90 31.17 28.48
N LEU A 10 -2.76 31.71 29.33
CA LEU A 10 -4.20 31.76 29.09
C LEU A 10 -4.54 32.65 27.87
N GLN A 11 -3.86 33.80 27.74
CA GLN A 11 -4.04 34.69 26.60
C GLN A 11 -3.68 33.99 25.27
N GLU A 12 -2.52 33.35 25.19
CA GLU A 12 -2.09 32.65 23.96
C GLU A 12 -2.98 31.45 23.63
N THR A 13 -3.44 30.72 24.65
CA THR A 13 -4.42 29.62 24.48
C THR A 13 -5.73 30.13 23.86
N ASN A 14 -6.28 31.23 24.41
CA ASN A 14 -7.52 31.81 23.91
C ASN A 14 -7.38 32.34 22.48
N LEU A 15 -6.23 32.96 22.17
CA LEU A 15 -5.94 33.45 20.82
C LEU A 15 -5.88 32.29 19.82
N LEU A 16 -5.18 31.20 20.14
CA LEU A 16 -5.11 30.01 19.28
C LEU A 16 -6.49 29.38 19.08
N ASN A 17 -7.26 29.18 20.15
CA ASN A 17 -8.63 28.65 20.08
C ASN A 17 -9.51 29.49 19.16
N ALA A 18 -9.47 30.82 19.30
CA ALA A 18 -10.27 31.73 18.47
C ALA A 18 -9.93 31.61 16.97
N ARG A 19 -8.63 31.51 16.63
CA ARG A 19 -8.18 31.37 15.23
C ARG A 19 -8.55 30.01 14.64
N LEU A 20 -8.45 28.94 15.42
CA LEU A 20 -8.87 27.61 15.00
C LEU A 20 -10.38 27.54 14.77
N ARG A 21 -11.17 28.14 15.68
CA ARG A 21 -12.63 28.27 15.51
C ARG A 21 -12.98 29.02 14.22
N GLU A 22 -12.39 30.19 14.00
CA GLU A 22 -12.60 31.01 12.80
C GLU A 22 -12.35 30.20 11.50
N LYS A 23 -11.28 29.40 11.46
CA LYS A 23 -10.99 28.54 10.30
C LYS A 23 -12.02 27.43 10.09
N LEU A 24 -12.42 26.74 11.17
CA LEU A 24 -13.41 25.67 11.08
C LEU A 24 -14.79 26.21 10.65
N GLU A 25 -15.23 27.32 11.25
CA GLU A 25 -16.51 27.96 10.93
C GLU A 25 -16.56 28.44 9.47
N LYS A 26 -15.49 29.06 8.98
CA LYS A 26 -15.38 29.50 7.56
C LYS A 26 -15.54 28.34 6.57
N THR A 27 -15.21 27.13 6.98
CA THR A 27 -15.32 25.92 6.14
C THR A 27 -16.61 25.13 6.37
N GLY A 28 -17.48 25.60 7.28
CA GLY A 28 -18.70 24.90 7.67
C GLY A 28 -18.42 23.57 8.37
N SER A 29 -17.35 23.52 9.16
CA SER A 29 -16.92 22.32 9.89
C SER A 29 -17.10 22.52 11.40
N LEU A 30 -17.61 21.49 12.09
CA LEU A 30 -17.80 21.53 13.54
C LEU A 30 -16.71 20.78 14.32
N LYS A 31 -15.98 19.90 13.65
CA LYS A 31 -14.89 19.11 14.25
C LYS A 31 -13.64 19.21 13.40
N GLY A 32 -12.49 19.23 14.04
CA GLY A 32 -11.21 19.22 13.36
C GLY A 32 -10.05 18.80 14.24
N ARG A 33 -8.92 18.53 13.60
CA ARG A 33 -7.66 18.19 14.23
C ARG A 33 -6.56 19.00 13.59
N LEU A 34 -5.96 19.91 14.36
CA LEU A 34 -4.69 20.55 14.02
C LEU A 34 -3.55 19.60 14.40
N LYS A 35 -2.56 19.50 13.52
CA LYS A 35 -1.25 18.94 13.82
C LYS A 35 -0.18 19.91 13.35
N ALA A 36 0.65 20.35 14.27
CA ALA A 36 1.79 21.21 14.01
C ALA A 36 3.09 20.48 14.42
N GLU A 37 3.95 20.20 13.44
CA GLU A 37 5.25 19.57 13.65
C GLU A 37 6.36 20.60 13.43
N PHE A 38 7.12 20.86 14.49
CA PHE A 38 8.22 21.82 14.51
C PHE A 38 9.53 21.08 14.23
N THR A 39 10.02 21.25 13.00
CA THR A 39 11.35 20.80 12.57
C THR A 39 12.23 22.03 12.30
N SER A 40 13.18 21.96 11.36
CA SER A 40 13.82 23.17 10.80
C SER A 40 12.81 24.11 10.12
N THR A 41 11.64 23.59 9.76
CA THR A 41 10.47 24.36 9.30
C THR A 41 9.21 23.93 10.05
N LEU A 42 8.24 24.83 10.17
CA LEU A 42 6.92 24.52 10.73
C LEU A 42 6.07 23.80 9.68
N LEU A 43 5.79 22.51 9.90
CA LEU A 43 4.88 21.71 9.08
C LEU A 43 3.51 21.67 9.74
N LEU A 44 2.47 21.97 8.97
CA LEU A 44 1.11 22.09 9.47
C LEU A 44 0.14 21.28 8.64
N SER A 45 -0.77 20.60 9.33
CA SER A 45 -1.97 20.05 8.75
C SER A 45 -3.15 20.33 9.66
N LEU A 46 -4.27 20.70 9.05
CA LEU A 46 -5.54 20.86 9.74
C LEU A 46 -6.56 20.05 8.97
N SER A 47 -7.04 18.99 9.60
CA SER A 47 -8.11 18.16 9.05
C SER A 47 -9.42 18.51 9.73
N CYS A 48 -10.52 18.49 9.00
CA CYS A 48 -11.84 18.79 9.56
C CYS A 48 -12.93 17.93 8.94
N ILE A 49 -14.06 17.81 9.64
CA ILE A 49 -15.26 17.14 9.14
C ILE A 49 -16.29 18.21 8.81
N ARG A 50 -16.65 18.30 7.53
CA ARG A 50 -17.64 19.28 7.07
C ARG A 50 -19.04 18.86 7.49
N THR A 51 -19.79 19.76 8.10
CA THR A 51 -21.10 19.48 8.69
C THR A 51 -22.15 19.09 7.66
N ARG A 52 -22.08 19.68 6.45
CA ARG A 52 -23.10 19.48 5.40
C ARG A 52 -23.16 18.04 4.89
N ASP A 53 -22.03 17.36 4.76
CA ASP A 53 -21.93 16.05 4.10
C ASP A 53 -21.06 15.03 4.85
N ASN A 54 -20.65 15.36 6.07
CA ASN A 54 -19.83 14.51 6.94
C ASN A 54 -18.54 14.01 6.29
N LYS A 55 -18.01 14.76 5.30
CA LYS A 55 -16.76 14.40 4.62
C LYS A 55 -15.56 14.99 5.34
N SER A 56 -14.50 14.18 5.43
CA SER A 56 -13.18 14.63 5.86
C SER A 56 -12.56 15.52 4.79
N MET A 57 -11.95 16.61 5.22
CA MET A 57 -11.26 17.58 4.36
C MET A 57 -9.94 17.99 5.01
N LEU A 58 -8.92 18.19 4.19
CA LEU A 58 -7.64 18.77 4.60
C LEU A 58 -7.61 20.25 4.21
N LEU A 59 -7.28 21.10 5.18
CA LEU A 59 -7.07 22.53 5.01
C LEU A 59 -5.57 22.80 4.91
N TRP A 60 -5.16 23.35 3.78
CA TRP A 60 -3.77 23.70 3.49
C TRP A 60 -3.49 25.20 3.56
N ASP A 61 -4.54 26.02 3.65
CA ASP A 61 -4.46 27.48 3.65
C ASP A 61 -4.33 28.04 5.08
N PHE A 62 -3.09 28.14 5.54
CA PHE A 62 -2.72 28.73 6.83
C PHE A 62 -2.30 30.18 6.63
N ASP A 63 -3.13 31.10 7.13
CA ASP A 63 -2.80 32.52 7.11
C ASP A 63 -1.78 32.87 8.20
N TYR A 64 -1.08 33.98 7.99
CA TYR A 64 -0.06 34.45 8.94
C TYR A 64 -0.58 34.60 10.38
N PRO A 65 -1.80 35.11 10.66
CA PRO A 65 -2.32 35.19 12.02
C PRO A 65 -2.42 33.84 12.74
N LEU A 66 -2.93 32.79 12.07
CA LEU A 66 -2.97 31.45 12.67
C LEU A 66 -1.56 30.88 12.86
N LEU A 67 -0.68 31.05 11.88
CA LEU A 67 0.72 30.62 11.98
C LEU A 67 1.45 31.28 13.16
N LYS A 68 1.16 32.55 13.42
CA LYS A 68 1.71 33.31 14.54
C LYS A 68 1.15 32.79 15.87
N ALA A 69 -0.17 32.64 15.98
CA ALA A 69 -0.81 32.12 17.20
C ALA A 69 -0.31 30.73 17.61
N ILE A 70 -0.08 29.83 16.64
CA ILE A 70 0.49 28.50 16.91
C ILE A 70 1.92 28.62 17.46
N ARG A 71 2.75 29.49 16.89
CA ARG A 71 4.12 29.72 17.34
C ARG A 71 4.18 30.30 18.74
N ASP A 72 3.43 31.39 18.98
CA ASP A 72 3.41 32.08 20.26
C ASP A 72 2.90 31.14 21.37
N TYR A 73 1.83 30.38 21.08
CA TYR A 73 1.32 29.36 21.99
C TYR A 73 2.40 28.34 22.37
N MET A 74 3.14 27.81 21.40
CA MET A 74 4.15 26.81 21.68
C MET A 74 5.35 27.37 22.44
N GLU A 75 5.76 28.60 22.15
CA GLU A 75 6.84 29.27 22.89
C GLU A 75 6.47 29.49 24.37
N VAL A 76 5.23 29.88 24.65
CA VAL A 76 4.78 30.20 26.02
C VAL A 76 4.29 28.96 26.79
N CYS A 77 3.48 28.12 26.16
CA CYS A 77 2.75 27.03 26.83
C CYS A 77 3.44 25.67 26.70
N ALA A 78 4.30 25.46 25.70
CA ALA A 78 4.81 24.13 25.36
C ALA A 78 6.23 24.13 24.75
N PRO A 79 7.24 24.78 25.38
CA PRO A 79 8.53 25.09 24.73
C PRO A 79 9.36 23.85 24.35
N ASP A 80 9.20 22.73 25.06
CA ASP A 80 9.91 21.47 24.78
C ASP A 80 9.16 20.54 23.80
N THR A 81 8.07 21.02 23.21
CA THR A 81 7.21 20.23 22.33
C THR A 81 7.67 20.32 20.88
N THR A 82 7.77 19.17 20.22
CA THR A 82 8.07 19.09 18.78
C THR A 82 6.82 18.86 17.93
N VAL A 83 5.77 18.27 18.50
CA VAL A 83 4.46 18.12 17.85
C VAL A 83 3.35 18.58 18.78
N LEU A 84 2.58 19.55 18.31
CA LEU A 84 1.32 19.97 18.91
C LEU A 84 0.16 19.38 18.13
N GLU A 85 -0.70 18.64 18.81
CA GLU A 85 -1.99 18.20 18.26
C GLU A 85 -3.12 18.87 19.03
N VAL A 86 -4.12 19.39 18.32
CA VAL A 86 -5.31 19.99 18.90
C VAL A 86 -6.55 19.36 18.28
N ASP A 87 -7.27 18.58 19.08
CA ASP A 87 -8.58 18.06 18.73
C ASP A 87 -9.65 19.09 19.09
N ILE A 88 -10.44 19.51 18.11
CA ILE A 88 -11.38 20.61 18.20
C ILE A 88 -12.80 20.06 17.98
N ASP A 89 -13.70 20.34 18.92
CA ASP A 89 -15.12 20.05 18.81
C ASP A 89 -15.95 21.28 19.18
N LEU A 90 -16.38 22.02 18.17
CA LEU A 90 -17.18 23.25 18.34
C LEU A 90 -18.60 22.97 18.83
N THR A 91 -19.08 21.72 18.81
CA THR A 91 -20.43 21.40 19.35
C THR A 91 -20.46 21.45 20.87
N THR A 92 -19.31 21.20 21.49
CA THR A 92 -19.11 21.21 22.95
C THR A 92 -18.20 22.36 23.40
N ASP A 93 -17.76 23.18 22.45
CA ASP A 93 -16.74 24.21 22.62
C ASP A 93 -15.43 23.70 23.27
N THR A 94 -14.99 22.51 22.86
CA THR A 94 -13.81 21.86 23.44
C THR A 94 -12.60 21.88 22.52
N PHE A 95 -11.44 22.12 23.13
CA PHE A 95 -10.13 22.07 22.50
C PHE A 95 -9.22 21.18 23.36
N GLN A 96 -8.86 20.02 22.85
CA GLN A 96 -8.03 19.05 23.55
C GLN A 96 -6.62 19.08 22.98
N TYR A 97 -5.67 19.45 23.82
CA TYR A 97 -4.28 19.63 23.46
C TYR A 97 -3.46 18.40 23.82
N SER A 98 -2.65 17.94 22.86
CA SER A 98 -1.69 16.85 23.04
C SER A 98 -0.30 17.31 22.58
N TYR A 99 0.70 16.94 23.36
CA TYR A 99 2.09 17.36 23.16
C TYR A 99 2.98 16.14 23.04
N LEU A 100 3.77 16.11 21.97
CA LEU A 100 4.84 15.11 21.83
C LEU A 100 6.17 15.84 21.77
N ASN A 101 7.07 15.45 22.67
CA ASN A 101 8.48 15.82 22.55
C ASN A 101 9.18 14.91 21.53
N LYS A 102 10.43 15.25 21.20
CA LYS A 102 11.22 14.53 20.19
C LYS A 102 11.37 13.03 20.51
N ALA A 103 11.59 12.69 21.78
CA ALA A 103 11.78 11.29 22.20
C ALA A 103 10.48 10.48 22.06
N GLN A 104 9.35 11.05 22.49
CA GLN A 104 8.02 10.44 22.34
C GLN A 104 7.66 10.28 20.86
N GLN A 105 7.92 11.31 20.04
CA GLN A 105 7.66 11.24 18.60
C GLN A 105 8.50 10.14 17.93
N GLN A 106 9.78 10.03 18.28
CA GLN A 106 10.66 8.99 17.75
C GLN A 106 10.21 7.59 18.20
N GLN A 107 9.81 7.42 19.46
CA GLN A 107 9.29 6.16 19.96
C GLN A 107 8.01 5.74 19.22
N LEU A 108 7.06 6.66 19.01
CA LEU A 108 5.84 6.40 18.25
C LEU A 108 6.14 6.04 16.80
N LYS A 109 7.05 6.76 16.13
CA LYS A 109 7.51 6.44 14.76
C LYS A 109 8.12 5.03 14.71
N GLN A 110 8.92 4.64 15.69
CA GLN A 110 9.49 3.29 15.77
C GLN A 110 8.44 2.20 16.02
N ILE A 111 7.47 2.44 16.89
CA ILE A 111 6.36 1.52 17.13
C ILE A 111 5.54 1.33 15.85
N ALA A 112 5.19 2.43 15.18
CA ALA A 112 4.44 2.40 13.93
C ALA A 112 5.22 1.68 12.82
N ALA A 113 6.52 1.91 12.68
CA ALA A 113 7.36 1.22 11.70
C ALA A 113 7.39 -0.30 11.96
N LYS A 114 7.64 -0.72 13.21
CA LYS A 114 7.62 -2.14 13.59
C LYS A 114 6.26 -2.79 13.35
N GLN A 115 5.17 -2.05 13.60
CA GLN A 115 3.82 -2.55 13.35
C GLN A 115 3.55 -2.69 11.85
N ALA A 116 3.95 -1.71 11.04
CA ALA A 116 3.83 -1.76 9.59
C ALA A 116 4.64 -2.92 8.99
N GLU A 117 5.86 -3.17 9.47
CA GLU A 117 6.69 -4.32 9.07
C GLU A 117 5.99 -5.64 9.39
N LYS A 118 5.40 -5.78 10.59
CA LYS A 118 4.64 -6.98 10.97
C LYS A 118 3.41 -7.19 10.09
N GLU A 119 2.67 -6.12 9.82
CA GLU A 119 1.49 -6.18 8.96
C GLU A 119 1.84 -6.51 7.52
N GLU A 120 2.94 -5.97 7.00
CA GLU A 120 3.45 -6.31 5.67
C GLU A 120 3.87 -7.77 5.60
N HIS A 121 4.62 -8.27 6.58
CA HIS A 121 5.00 -9.66 6.66
C HIS A 121 3.78 -10.59 6.75
N GLN A 122 2.77 -10.24 7.56
CA GLN A 122 1.53 -11.02 7.65
C GLN A 122 0.78 -11.03 6.31
N ARG A 123 0.67 -9.88 5.63
CA ARG A 123 0.07 -9.81 4.29
C ARG A 123 0.80 -10.70 3.27
N GLU A 124 2.12 -10.77 3.35
CA GLU A 124 2.92 -11.65 2.50
C GLU A 124 2.65 -13.13 2.78
N LEU A 125 2.57 -13.53 4.05
CA LEU A 125 2.19 -14.89 4.46
C LEU A 125 0.77 -15.25 4.01
N ASP A 126 -0.20 -14.37 4.21
CA ASP A 126 -1.58 -14.57 3.82
C ASP A 126 -1.71 -14.72 2.29
N ARG A 127 -1.03 -13.86 1.53
CA ARG A 127 -0.97 -13.96 0.06
C ARG A 127 -0.35 -15.29 -0.38
N ARG A 128 0.74 -15.72 0.25
CA ARG A 128 1.39 -17.01 -0.05
C ARG A 128 0.42 -18.17 0.22
N ALA A 129 -0.29 -18.15 1.34
CA ALA A 129 -1.29 -19.16 1.68
C ALA A 129 -2.45 -19.19 0.67
N GLN A 130 -2.97 -18.03 0.26
CA GLN A 130 -4.01 -17.93 -0.75
C GLN A 130 -3.58 -18.52 -2.10
N LEU A 131 -2.38 -18.18 -2.57
CA LEU A 131 -1.84 -18.73 -3.82
C LEU A 131 -1.59 -20.23 -3.73
N ALA A 132 -1.20 -20.74 -2.56
CA ALA A 132 -0.97 -22.17 -2.33
C ALA A 132 -2.27 -23.00 -2.19
N ALA A 133 -3.44 -22.37 -2.06
CA ALA A 133 -4.68 -23.06 -1.74
C ALA A 133 -5.26 -23.85 -2.92
N ASP A 134 -5.16 -23.35 -4.16
CA ASP A 134 -5.74 -24.03 -5.33
C ASP A 134 -4.81 -25.12 -5.86
N THR A 135 -4.96 -26.30 -5.26
CA THR A 135 -4.17 -27.50 -5.57
C THR A 135 -4.84 -28.43 -6.59
N THR A 136 -5.96 -28.02 -7.19
CA THR A 136 -6.70 -28.86 -8.14
C THR A 136 -5.84 -29.13 -9.38
N PRO A 137 -5.54 -30.39 -9.74
CA PRO A 137 -4.72 -30.71 -10.90
C PRO A 137 -5.36 -30.22 -12.22
N ILE A 138 -4.54 -29.72 -13.14
CA ILE A 138 -4.97 -29.28 -14.49
C ILE A 138 -5.63 -30.44 -15.25
N GLY A 139 -5.13 -31.67 -15.05
CA GLY A 139 -5.68 -32.87 -15.64
C GLY A 139 -5.17 -33.15 -17.06
N PRO A 140 -5.24 -34.42 -17.50
CA PRO A 140 -4.65 -34.88 -18.76
C PRO A 140 -5.34 -34.29 -19.99
N GLU A 141 -6.65 -34.07 -19.94
CA GLU A 141 -7.41 -33.56 -21.08
C GLU A 141 -6.98 -32.14 -21.46
N LEU A 142 -6.97 -31.22 -20.49
CA LEU A 142 -6.55 -29.84 -20.72
C LEU A 142 -5.08 -29.77 -21.12
N ALA A 143 -4.21 -30.53 -20.44
CA ALA A 143 -2.79 -30.60 -20.78
C ALA A 143 -2.55 -31.09 -22.22
N THR A 144 -3.32 -32.07 -22.69
CA THR A 144 -3.23 -32.59 -24.07
C THR A 144 -3.61 -31.53 -25.09
N LYS A 145 -4.70 -30.79 -24.84
CA LYS A 145 -5.16 -29.70 -25.71
C LYS A 145 -4.11 -28.58 -25.79
N VAL A 146 -3.55 -28.17 -24.65
CA VAL A 146 -2.48 -27.16 -24.57
C VAL A 146 -1.25 -27.63 -25.36
N ALA A 147 -0.80 -28.86 -25.16
CA ALA A 147 0.36 -29.40 -25.87
C ALA A 147 0.18 -29.42 -27.39
N ALA A 148 -1.04 -29.65 -27.88
CA ALA A 148 -1.34 -29.54 -29.31
C ALA A 148 -1.29 -28.08 -29.80
N ALA A 149 -1.90 -27.16 -29.05
CA ALA A 149 -1.98 -25.75 -29.41
C ALA A 149 -0.62 -25.03 -29.38
N LEU A 150 0.31 -25.45 -28.53
CA LEU A 150 1.66 -24.84 -28.44
C LEU A 150 2.48 -24.95 -29.73
N HIS A 151 2.17 -25.86 -30.65
CA HIS A 151 2.81 -25.88 -31.98
C HIS A 151 2.48 -24.67 -32.85
N HIS A 152 1.42 -23.93 -32.50
CA HIS A 152 0.89 -22.81 -33.28
C HIS A 152 0.95 -21.48 -32.52
N GLY A 153 1.51 -21.45 -31.31
CA GLY A 153 1.64 -20.24 -30.51
C GLY A 153 2.25 -20.49 -29.13
N SER A 154 2.46 -19.42 -28.37
CA SER A 154 2.97 -19.48 -27.01
C SER A 154 1.95 -18.87 -26.03
N ILE A 155 2.10 -19.22 -24.75
CA ILE A 155 1.34 -18.65 -23.64
C ILE A 155 2.30 -17.78 -22.86
N GLY A 156 2.01 -16.49 -22.77
CA GLY A 156 2.89 -15.53 -22.13
C GLY A 156 2.33 -14.13 -22.18
N HIS A 157 2.85 -13.23 -21.36
CA HIS A 157 2.72 -11.81 -21.64
C HIS A 157 3.91 -11.35 -22.48
N SER A 158 3.71 -10.31 -23.28
CA SER A 158 4.76 -9.66 -24.07
C SER A 158 4.73 -8.17 -23.80
N HIS A 159 5.61 -7.73 -22.90
CA HIS A 159 5.85 -6.33 -22.59
C HIS A 159 7.29 -6.15 -22.10
N ARG A 160 7.70 -4.90 -21.84
CA ARG A 160 9.01 -4.62 -21.29
C ARG A 160 9.16 -5.21 -19.88
N ASP A 161 10.37 -5.63 -19.52
CA ASP A 161 10.77 -6.22 -18.24
C ASP A 161 10.16 -7.62 -17.99
N TYR A 162 9.99 -7.99 -16.72
CA TYR A 162 9.46 -9.30 -16.32
C TYR A 162 8.01 -9.48 -16.78
N CYS A 163 7.77 -10.49 -17.60
CA CYS A 163 6.48 -10.81 -18.20
C CYS A 163 5.76 -12.00 -17.55
N GLY A 164 6.24 -12.47 -16.39
CA GLY A 164 5.67 -13.63 -15.69
C GLY A 164 6.24 -14.96 -16.14
N MET A 165 5.39 -15.99 -16.10
CA MET A 165 5.72 -17.36 -16.52
C MET A 165 4.99 -17.71 -17.81
N GLY A 166 5.68 -18.43 -18.69
CA GLY A 166 5.20 -18.79 -20.01
C GLY A 166 5.33 -20.28 -20.35
N LEU A 167 4.66 -20.65 -21.44
CA LEU A 167 4.77 -21.93 -22.12
C LEU A 167 4.98 -21.70 -23.62
N GLU A 168 5.97 -22.35 -24.22
CA GLU A 168 6.20 -22.29 -25.66
C GLU A 168 6.70 -23.63 -26.21
N TYR A 169 6.54 -23.83 -27.52
CA TYR A 169 7.21 -24.90 -28.24
C TYR A 169 8.28 -24.29 -29.15
N ARG A 170 9.55 -24.65 -28.93
CA ARG A 170 10.70 -24.10 -29.66
C ARG A 170 11.75 -25.17 -29.88
N ASP A 171 12.33 -25.23 -31.08
CA ASP A 171 13.41 -26.16 -31.44
C ASP A 171 13.12 -27.63 -31.11
N GLY A 172 11.87 -28.05 -31.30
CA GLY A 172 11.45 -29.43 -31.03
C GLY A 172 11.07 -29.70 -29.57
N LEU A 173 11.22 -28.73 -28.66
CA LEU A 173 11.04 -28.89 -27.22
C LEU A 173 9.81 -28.12 -26.73
N TYR A 174 9.12 -28.68 -25.72
CA TYR A 174 8.15 -27.93 -24.92
C TYR A 174 8.88 -27.26 -23.76
N CYS A 175 8.68 -25.96 -23.59
CA CYS A 175 9.39 -25.15 -22.62
C CYS A 175 8.42 -24.48 -21.63
N TYR A 176 8.83 -24.42 -20.36
CA TYR A 176 8.21 -23.66 -19.29
C TYR A 176 9.27 -22.80 -18.60
N GLY A 177 9.01 -21.52 -18.40
CA GLY A 177 9.98 -20.63 -17.78
C GLY A 177 9.53 -19.19 -17.65
N SER A 178 10.38 -18.37 -17.07
CA SER A 178 10.17 -16.92 -16.95
C SER A 178 10.30 -16.24 -18.30
N LEU A 179 9.43 -15.27 -18.55
CA LEU A 179 9.46 -14.41 -19.73
C LEU A 179 10.04 -13.04 -19.39
N TRP A 180 10.92 -12.55 -20.24
CA TRP A 180 11.54 -11.22 -20.14
C TRP A 180 11.49 -10.55 -21.51
N ASP A 181 11.00 -9.31 -21.55
CA ASP A 181 10.86 -8.54 -22.79
C ASP A 181 10.12 -9.33 -23.89
N GLY A 182 9.10 -10.10 -23.50
CA GLY A 182 8.30 -10.95 -24.39
C GLY A 182 8.94 -12.25 -24.86
N SER A 183 10.09 -12.65 -24.30
CA SER A 183 10.82 -13.85 -24.72
C SER A 183 11.24 -14.76 -23.57
N MET A 184 11.31 -16.06 -23.82
CA MET A 184 11.87 -17.05 -22.89
C MET A 184 13.33 -17.34 -23.25
N ASP A 185 14.27 -16.61 -22.67
CA ASP A 185 15.70 -16.87 -22.95
C ASP A 185 16.11 -18.26 -22.43
N LYS A 186 15.92 -18.49 -21.12
CA LYS A 186 16.26 -19.75 -20.45
C LYS A 186 15.02 -20.44 -19.86
N PRO A 187 14.59 -21.59 -20.41
CA PRO A 187 13.51 -22.35 -19.81
C PRO A 187 13.90 -22.89 -18.44
N THR A 188 12.98 -22.81 -17.49
CA THR A 188 13.09 -23.47 -16.18
C THR A 188 12.92 -24.99 -16.32
N ARG A 189 12.08 -25.43 -17.27
CA ARG A 189 11.89 -26.85 -17.62
C ARG A 189 11.73 -26.98 -19.13
N SER A 190 12.31 -28.03 -19.69
CA SER A 190 12.14 -28.41 -21.09
C SER A 190 11.81 -29.90 -21.21
N PHE A 191 10.99 -30.25 -22.18
CA PHE A 191 10.54 -31.62 -22.44
C PHE A 191 10.79 -31.97 -23.91
N ALA A 192 11.49 -33.08 -24.14
CA ALA A 192 11.87 -33.53 -25.49
C ALA A 192 10.69 -34.05 -26.30
N ASP A 193 9.63 -34.50 -25.63
CA ASP A 193 8.46 -35.06 -26.28
C ASP A 193 7.16 -34.57 -25.64
N LYS A 194 6.10 -34.66 -26.44
CA LYS A 194 4.74 -34.22 -26.08
C LYS A 194 4.18 -34.97 -24.88
N GLN A 195 4.46 -36.26 -24.76
CA GLN A 195 3.90 -37.07 -23.68
C GLN A 195 4.52 -36.71 -22.33
N ALA A 196 5.83 -36.45 -22.30
CA ALA A 196 6.52 -35.96 -21.11
C ALA A 196 5.96 -34.61 -20.64
N PHE A 197 5.72 -33.68 -21.57
CA PHE A 197 5.09 -32.40 -21.26
C PHE A 197 3.66 -32.57 -20.70
N ILE A 198 2.82 -33.39 -21.34
CA ILE A 198 1.44 -33.67 -20.88
C ILE A 198 1.45 -34.30 -19.49
N ASN A 199 2.33 -35.29 -19.26
CA ASN A 199 2.47 -35.97 -17.97
C ASN A 199 2.90 -35.01 -16.85
N TRP A 200 3.71 -34.00 -17.17
CA TRP A 200 4.10 -32.96 -16.24
C TRP A 200 2.96 -31.97 -15.98
N LEU A 201 2.41 -31.36 -17.04
CA LEU A 201 1.41 -30.30 -16.93
C LEU A 201 0.11 -30.80 -16.29
N SER A 202 -0.33 -32.01 -16.60
CA SER A 202 -1.55 -32.60 -16.03
C SER A 202 -1.53 -32.75 -14.51
N LYS A 203 -0.32 -32.83 -13.92
CA LYS A 203 -0.10 -32.92 -12.47
C LYS A 203 0.08 -31.56 -11.81
N GLN A 204 0.22 -30.48 -12.57
CA GLN A 204 0.35 -29.14 -12.02
C GLN A 204 -1.02 -28.59 -11.59
N SER A 205 -1.01 -27.59 -10.74
CA SER A 205 -2.17 -26.83 -10.27
C SER A 205 -1.86 -25.33 -10.34
N ASN A 206 -2.86 -24.48 -10.06
CA ASN A 206 -2.61 -23.05 -9.93
C ASN A 206 -1.57 -22.77 -8.83
N ALA A 207 -1.64 -23.51 -7.71
CA ALA A 207 -0.66 -23.41 -6.63
C ALA A 207 0.75 -23.81 -7.05
N SER A 208 0.94 -24.94 -7.76
CA SER A 208 2.28 -25.38 -8.17
C SER A 208 2.91 -24.51 -9.25
N LEU A 209 2.08 -23.78 -10.01
CA LEU A 209 2.52 -22.81 -11.03
C LEU A 209 2.57 -21.37 -10.51
N ALA A 210 2.21 -21.10 -9.25
CA ALA A 210 2.20 -19.76 -8.66
C ALA A 210 3.59 -19.18 -8.36
N ASN A 211 4.67 -19.87 -8.76
CA ASN A 211 6.05 -19.40 -8.63
C ASN A 211 6.44 -19.03 -7.17
N LEU A 212 5.92 -19.79 -6.19
CA LEU A 212 6.13 -19.53 -4.75
C LEU A 212 7.56 -19.81 -4.27
N ASP A 213 8.37 -20.46 -5.10
CA ASP A 213 9.78 -20.77 -4.82
C ASP A 213 10.73 -19.63 -5.24
N ALA A 214 10.21 -18.57 -5.86
CA ALA A 214 11.03 -17.41 -6.22
C ALA A 214 11.44 -16.61 -4.99
N ASP A 215 12.68 -16.09 -4.98
CA ASP A 215 13.27 -15.38 -3.84
C ASP A 215 12.50 -14.12 -3.40
N ARG A 216 11.81 -13.46 -4.33
CA ARG A 216 11.06 -12.23 -4.07
C ARG A 216 9.57 -12.43 -4.29
N SER A 217 8.76 -11.99 -3.32
CA SER A 217 7.31 -12.13 -3.37
C SER A 217 6.61 -11.34 -4.48
N ILE A 218 7.29 -10.37 -5.08
CA ILE A 218 6.82 -9.68 -6.29
C ILE A 218 6.62 -10.64 -7.49
N TYR A 219 7.26 -11.81 -7.48
CA TYR A 219 7.10 -12.82 -8.53
C TYR A 219 6.01 -13.86 -8.21
N TRP A 220 5.53 -13.92 -6.97
CA TRP A 220 4.55 -14.92 -6.55
C TRP A 220 3.17 -14.60 -7.13
N GLY A 221 2.65 -15.53 -7.93
CA GLY A 221 1.38 -15.38 -8.63
C GLY A 221 1.37 -14.25 -9.67
N ASN A 222 2.51 -13.60 -9.92
CA ASN A 222 2.59 -12.49 -10.86
C ASN A 222 2.67 -13.04 -12.28
N GLN A 223 1.60 -12.86 -13.06
CA GLN A 223 1.58 -13.21 -14.48
C GLN A 223 1.98 -14.67 -14.75
N VAL A 224 1.61 -15.57 -13.83
CA VAL A 224 1.90 -17.00 -13.89
C VAL A 224 0.89 -17.77 -14.74
N ILE A 225 1.23 -18.99 -15.13
CA ILE A 225 0.28 -19.89 -15.80
C ILE A 225 -0.79 -20.34 -14.79
N THR A 226 -2.06 -20.20 -15.18
CA THR A 226 -3.23 -20.70 -14.42
C THR A 226 -4.12 -21.55 -15.34
N ARG A 227 -5.00 -22.38 -14.76
CA ARG A 227 -6.02 -23.13 -15.52
C ARG A 227 -6.80 -22.22 -16.46
N ASP A 228 -7.23 -21.06 -15.97
CA ASP A 228 -8.02 -20.11 -16.75
C ASP A 228 -7.21 -19.55 -17.92
N ARG A 229 -5.93 -19.22 -17.73
CA ARG A 229 -5.06 -18.78 -18.83
C ARG A 229 -4.85 -19.87 -19.87
N LEU A 230 -4.74 -21.13 -19.46
CA LEU A 230 -4.67 -22.26 -20.40
C LEU A 230 -5.97 -22.38 -21.22
N GLN A 231 -7.13 -22.20 -20.59
CA GLN A 231 -8.42 -22.23 -21.28
C GLN A 231 -8.60 -21.04 -22.23
N GLN A 232 -8.18 -19.85 -21.82
CA GLN A 232 -8.17 -18.65 -22.66
C GLN A 232 -7.29 -18.83 -23.90
N PHE A 233 -6.09 -19.40 -23.72
CA PHE A 233 -5.19 -19.73 -24.83
C PHE A 233 -5.86 -20.66 -25.85
N LEU A 234 -6.58 -21.68 -25.39
CA LEU A 234 -7.31 -22.59 -26.28
C LEU A 234 -8.50 -21.94 -26.99
N THR A 235 -9.05 -20.86 -26.43
CA THR A 235 -10.24 -20.19 -26.98
C THR A 235 -9.85 -19.08 -27.96
N PHE A 236 -8.79 -18.32 -27.66
CA PHE A 236 -8.43 -17.10 -28.38
C PHE A 236 -7.09 -17.20 -29.13
N GLY A 237 -6.32 -18.27 -28.92
CA GLY A 237 -4.96 -18.40 -29.46
C GLY A 237 -3.89 -17.80 -28.55
N GLY A 238 -2.63 -17.91 -28.98
CA GLY A 238 -1.46 -17.34 -28.32
C GLY A 238 -1.36 -15.82 -28.45
N ALA A 239 -0.51 -15.23 -27.61
CA ALA A 239 -0.10 -13.83 -27.76
C ALA A 239 0.84 -13.66 -28.96
#